data_AF-A0A5P2X9F1-F1
#
_entry.id   AF-A0A5P2X9F1-F1
#
_cell.length_a   1.000
_cell.length_b   1.000
_cell.length_c   1.000
_cell.angle_alpha   90.00
_cell.angle_beta   90.00
_cell.angle_gamma   90.00
#
_symmetry.space_group_name_H-M   'P 1'
#
loop_
_entity.id
_entity.type
_entity.pdbx_description
1 polymer ?
#
loop_
_entity_poly.entity_id
_entity_poly.type
_entity_poly.pdbx_seq_one_letter_code
_entity_poly.pdbx_strand_id
1 'polypeptide(L)'
;MRRRDAAVEDERGRRQGARGKLRARPQRAFYFRLAAHLGARSVRHMLADIGAAELAEWRAYEEISGPLGGARGDYNAAVVAAAIVAVNRGKNQKAPPLGDFIPRWDRTRIRKTPEELFQKAMAANTALGGQVITHN
;
A
#
# COMPACT_ATOMS: atom_id res chain seq x y z
N MET A 1 -0.62 5.81 -40.33
CA MET A 1 -0.88 4.91 -39.17
C MET A 1 -0.08 5.40 -37.95
N ARG A 2 -0.55 6.46 -37.26
CA ARG A 2 0.19 7.17 -36.16
C ARG A 2 -0.73 7.87 -35.14
N ARG A 3 -1.98 7.39 -34.98
CA ARG A 3 -2.98 7.99 -34.07
C ARG A 3 -3.36 7.11 -32.87
N ARG A 4 -2.88 5.85 -32.82
CA ARG A 4 -3.22 4.91 -31.72
C ARG A 4 -2.29 5.03 -30.52
N ASP A 5 -1.06 5.51 -30.69
CA ASP A 5 -0.05 5.51 -29.62
C ASP A 5 -0.26 6.67 -28.61
N ALA A 6 -0.64 7.86 -29.08
CA ALA A 6 -0.86 9.03 -28.21
C ALA A 6 -2.07 8.88 -27.25
N ALA A 7 -3.14 8.21 -27.68
CA ALA A 7 -4.31 7.95 -26.84
C ALA A 7 -4.01 6.94 -25.72
N VAL A 8 -3.14 5.96 -25.99
CA VAL A 8 -2.72 4.96 -25.01
C VAL A 8 -1.80 5.57 -23.94
N GLU A 9 -1.01 6.59 -24.27
CA GLU A 9 -0.18 7.32 -23.32
C GLU A 9 -0.99 8.25 -22.39
N ASP A 10 -1.98 8.98 -22.93
CA ASP A 10 -2.88 9.86 -22.15
C ASP A 10 -3.73 9.06 -21.13
N GLU A 11 -4.23 7.88 -21.50
CA GLU A 11 -4.93 6.99 -20.57
C GLU A 11 -4.05 6.48 -19.42
N ARG A 12 -2.77 6.16 -19.70
CA ARG A 12 -1.81 5.73 -18.66
C ARG A 12 -1.51 6.85 -17.68
N GLY A 13 -1.37 8.09 -18.16
CA GLY A 13 -1.19 9.29 -17.33
C GLY A 13 -2.38 9.55 -16.40
N ARG A 14 -3.62 9.47 -16.92
CA ARG A 14 -4.85 9.63 -16.12
C ARG A 14 -5.00 8.54 -15.05
N ARG A 15 -4.67 7.28 -15.37
CA ARG A 15 -4.76 6.14 -14.42
C ARG A 15 -3.72 6.23 -13.29
N GLN A 16 -2.51 6.72 -13.57
CA GLN A 16 -1.51 6.97 -12.51
C GLN A 16 -1.98 8.03 -11.51
N GLY A 17 -2.67 9.08 -11.99
CA GLY A 17 -3.25 10.10 -11.13
C GLY A 17 -4.30 9.57 -10.15
N ALA A 18 -5.10 8.56 -10.55
CA ALA A 18 -6.13 7.99 -9.68
C ALA A 18 -5.55 7.28 -8.45
N ARG A 19 -4.50 6.48 -8.62
CA ARG A 19 -3.81 5.80 -7.50
C ARG A 19 -3.15 6.82 -6.56
N GLY A 20 -2.47 7.82 -7.10
CA GLY A 20 -1.88 8.90 -6.30
C GLY A 20 -2.93 9.69 -5.50
N LYS A 21 -4.08 10.00 -6.12
CA LYS A 21 -5.21 10.67 -5.46
C LYS A 21 -5.81 9.84 -4.32
N LEU A 22 -5.86 8.51 -4.44
CA LEU A 22 -6.33 7.63 -3.37
C LEU A 22 -5.37 7.59 -2.19
N ARG A 23 -4.04 7.60 -2.44
CA ARG A 23 -3.05 7.71 -1.36
C ARG A 23 -3.13 9.04 -0.62
N ALA A 24 -3.24 10.14 -1.38
CA ALA A 24 -3.36 11.47 -0.81
C ALA A 24 -4.68 11.70 -0.04
N ARG A 25 -5.67 10.79 -0.19
CA ARG A 25 -7.00 10.90 0.43
C ARG A 25 -7.36 9.59 1.12
N PRO A 26 -6.82 9.31 2.32
CA PRO A 26 -7.08 8.07 3.06
C PRO A 26 -8.57 7.82 3.29
N GLN A 27 -9.35 8.88 3.50
CA GLN A 27 -10.81 8.80 3.61
C GLN A 27 -11.49 8.20 2.37
N ARG A 28 -10.97 8.46 1.17
CA ARG A 28 -11.52 7.88 -0.06
C ARG A 28 -11.21 6.39 -0.15
N ALA A 29 -10.05 5.95 0.31
CA ALA A 29 -9.70 4.53 0.40
C ALA A 29 -10.59 3.80 1.42
N PHE A 30 -10.90 4.43 2.55
CA PHE A 30 -11.89 3.94 3.52
C PHE A 30 -13.25 3.68 2.86
N TYR A 31 -13.79 4.62 2.09
CA TYR A 31 -15.08 4.42 1.40
C TYR A 31 -15.10 3.23 0.45
N PHE A 32 -13.99 2.96 -0.26
CA PHE A 32 -13.91 1.78 -1.12
C PHE A 32 -13.92 0.47 -0.32
N ARG A 33 -13.27 0.45 0.85
CA ARG A 33 -13.28 -0.74 1.73
C ARG A 33 -14.65 -0.95 2.36
N LEU A 34 -15.29 0.13 2.85
CA LEU A 34 -16.63 0.07 3.40
C LEU A 34 -17.65 -0.39 2.34
N ALA A 35 -17.62 0.19 1.14
CA ALA A 35 -18.52 -0.22 0.05
C ALA A 35 -18.36 -1.71 -0.30
N ALA A 36 -17.13 -2.21 -0.35
CA ALA A 36 -16.86 -3.63 -0.58
C ALA A 36 -17.35 -4.51 0.57
N HIS A 37 -17.21 -4.05 1.82
CA HIS A 37 -17.66 -4.77 3.01
C HIS A 37 -19.20 -4.88 3.07
N LEU A 38 -19.91 -3.82 2.71
CA LEU A 38 -21.37 -3.78 2.69
C LEU A 38 -21.98 -4.41 1.41
N GLY A 39 -21.15 -4.87 0.47
CA GLY A 39 -21.64 -5.38 -0.82
C GLY A 39 -22.31 -4.31 -1.69
N ALA A 40 -22.00 -3.03 -1.47
CA ALA A 40 -22.59 -1.93 -2.21
C ALA A 40 -22.16 -1.94 -3.68
N ARG A 41 -23.09 -1.64 -4.58
CA ARG A 41 -22.83 -1.59 -6.04
C ARG A 41 -21.73 -0.57 -6.41
N SER A 42 -21.66 0.55 -5.69
CA SER A 42 -20.63 1.58 -5.88
C SER A 42 -20.52 2.49 -4.66
N VAL A 43 -19.37 3.16 -4.52
CA VAL A 43 -19.17 4.20 -3.49
C VAL A 43 -20.18 5.33 -3.61
N ARG A 44 -20.55 5.74 -4.84
CA ARG A 44 -21.53 6.82 -5.04
C ARG A 44 -22.91 6.47 -4.48
N HIS A 45 -23.37 5.23 -4.72
CA HIS A 45 -24.64 4.76 -4.20
C HIS A 45 -24.60 4.70 -2.68
N MET A 46 -23.56 4.08 -2.11
CA MET A 46 -23.38 4.00 -0.66
C MET A 46 -23.39 5.39 0.00
N LEU A 47 -22.71 6.38 -0.57
CA LEU A 47 -22.68 7.75 -0.04
C LEU A 47 -23.96 8.55 -0.27
N ALA A 48 -24.87 8.08 -1.13
CA ALA A 48 -26.20 8.68 -1.27
C ALA A 48 -27.16 8.22 -0.15
N ASP A 49 -26.92 7.02 0.39
CA ASP A 49 -27.79 6.39 1.39
C ASP A 49 -27.25 6.60 2.82
N ILE A 50 -25.93 6.46 3.03
CA ILE A 50 -25.28 6.54 4.35
C ILE A 50 -24.94 7.99 4.69
N GLY A 51 -25.39 8.43 5.86
CA GLY A 51 -25.12 9.76 6.41
C GLY A 51 -23.70 9.92 6.98
N ALA A 52 -23.29 11.18 7.19
CA ALA A 52 -21.95 11.50 7.71
C ALA A 52 -21.68 10.95 9.13
N ALA A 53 -22.71 10.91 10.00
CA ALA A 53 -22.59 10.37 11.35
C ALA A 53 -22.30 8.86 11.31
N GLU A 54 -23.06 8.11 10.52
CA GLU A 54 -22.85 6.67 10.36
C GLU A 54 -21.49 6.36 9.71
N LEU A 55 -21.04 7.17 8.74
CA LEU A 55 -19.67 7.03 8.19
C LEU A 55 -18.58 7.20 9.25
N ALA A 56 -18.78 8.08 10.23
CA ALA A 56 -17.85 8.27 11.34
C ALA A 56 -17.86 7.05 12.28
N GLU A 57 -19.04 6.49 12.55
CA GLU A 57 -19.19 5.26 13.33
C GLU A 57 -18.52 4.06 12.65
N TRP A 58 -18.72 3.88 11.34
CA TRP A 58 -18.03 2.84 10.57
C TRP A 58 -16.51 2.96 10.62
N ARG A 59 -16.01 4.20 10.67
CA ARG A 59 -14.57 4.45 10.80
C ARG A 59 -14.05 4.09 12.19
N ALA A 60 -14.75 4.50 13.25
CA ALA A 60 -14.41 4.11 14.62
C ALA A 60 -14.51 2.58 14.80
N TYR A 61 -15.52 1.95 14.20
CA TYR A 61 -15.68 0.50 14.20
C TYR A 61 -14.50 -0.22 13.55
N GLU A 62 -13.98 0.27 12.43
CA GLU A 62 -12.79 -0.30 11.78
C GLU A 62 -11.53 -0.19 12.66
N GLU A 63 -11.38 0.91 13.40
CA GLU A 63 -10.24 1.09 14.31
C GLU A 63 -10.27 0.10 15.48
N ILE A 64 -11.47 -0.26 15.96
CA ILE A 64 -11.66 -1.20 17.08
C ILE A 64 -11.63 -2.66 16.62
N SER A 65 -12.32 -2.98 15.52
CA SER A 65 -12.55 -4.35 15.07
C SER A 65 -11.49 -4.88 14.09
N GLY A 66 -10.66 -3.98 13.58
CA GLY A 66 -9.69 -4.26 12.52
C GLY A 66 -10.23 -3.94 11.12
N PRO A 67 -9.42 -4.20 10.08
CA PRO A 67 -9.65 -3.67 8.76
C PRO A 67 -10.92 -4.24 8.11
N LEU A 68 -11.71 -3.36 7.48
CA LEU A 68 -12.87 -3.74 6.69
C LEU A 68 -12.45 -4.36 5.35
N GLY A 69 -13.37 -5.16 4.80
CA GLY A 69 -13.20 -5.81 3.50
C GLY A 69 -12.18 -6.95 3.50
N GLY A 70 -11.55 -7.19 2.35
CA GLY A 70 -10.69 -8.37 2.15
C GLY A 70 -9.38 -8.39 2.95
N ALA A 71 -8.93 -7.26 3.47
CA ALA A 71 -7.63 -7.17 4.16
C ALA A 71 -7.56 -8.08 5.39
N ARG A 72 -8.65 -8.26 6.15
CA ARG A 72 -8.68 -9.20 7.27
C ARG A 72 -8.44 -10.65 6.83
N GLY A 73 -8.91 -11.02 5.64
CA GLY A 73 -8.63 -12.32 5.03
C GLY A 73 -7.14 -12.54 4.76
N ASP A 74 -6.47 -11.52 4.23
CA ASP A 74 -5.02 -11.54 3.99
C ASP A 74 -4.24 -11.74 5.30
N TYR A 75 -4.64 -11.07 6.39
CA TYR A 75 -4.03 -11.26 7.72
C TYR A 75 -4.23 -12.68 8.24
N ASN A 76 -5.45 -13.22 8.16
CA ASN A 76 -5.74 -14.58 8.63
C ASN A 76 -4.92 -15.62 7.84
N ALA A 77 -4.84 -15.48 6.51
CA ALA A 77 -4.02 -16.34 5.67
C ALA A 77 -2.52 -16.23 6.02
N ALA A 78 -2.04 -15.01 6.28
CA ALA A 78 -0.66 -14.78 6.71
C ALA A 78 -0.34 -15.45 8.06
N VAL A 79 -1.25 -15.41 9.03
CA VAL A 79 -1.08 -16.07 10.33
C VAL A 79 -0.97 -17.59 10.17
N VAL A 80 -1.83 -18.18 9.34
CA VAL A 80 -1.77 -19.63 9.06
C VAL A 80 -0.47 -20.01 8.36
N ALA A 81 -0.06 -19.26 7.33
CA ALA A 81 1.19 -19.50 6.61
C ALA A 81 2.42 -19.37 7.53
N ALA A 82 2.44 -18.35 8.39
CA ALA A 82 3.50 -18.13 9.36
C ALA A 82 3.61 -19.29 10.36
N ALA A 83 2.47 -19.81 10.85
CA ALA A 83 2.45 -20.97 11.73
C ALA A 83 3.03 -22.23 11.04
N ILE A 84 2.65 -22.49 9.79
CA ILE A 84 3.15 -23.63 9.00
C ILE A 84 4.67 -23.52 8.81
N VAL A 85 5.18 -22.35 8.41
CA VAL A 85 6.63 -22.13 8.22
C VAL A 85 7.37 -22.25 9.54
N ALA A 86 6.81 -21.71 10.63
CA ALA A 86 7.42 -21.82 11.94
C ALA A 86 7.59 -23.28 12.36
N VAL A 87 6.59 -24.14 12.18
CA VAL A 87 6.68 -25.57 12.53
C VAL A 87 7.68 -26.33 11.66
N ASN A 88 7.84 -25.94 10.39
CA ASN A 88 8.70 -26.62 9.41
C ASN A 88 10.11 -26.01 9.29
N ARG A 89 10.50 -25.06 10.15
CA ARG A 89 11.81 -24.38 10.06
C ARG A 89 12.96 -25.32 10.41
N GLY A 90 14.13 -25.08 9.80
CA GLY A 90 15.34 -25.84 10.10
C GLY A 90 15.85 -25.62 11.53
N LYS A 91 16.67 -26.56 12.02
CA LYS A 91 17.34 -26.43 13.33
C LYS A 91 18.13 -25.11 13.40
N ASN A 92 17.98 -24.38 14.50
CA ASN A 92 18.58 -23.06 14.73
C ASN A 92 18.14 -21.94 13.76
N GLN A 93 17.10 -22.15 12.94
CA GLN A 93 16.54 -21.08 12.11
C GLN A 93 15.48 -20.28 12.88
N LYS A 94 15.49 -18.96 12.69
CA LYS A 94 14.43 -18.07 13.19
C LYS A 94 13.21 -18.17 12.29
N ALA A 95 12.02 -18.14 12.88
CA ALA A 95 10.79 -18.03 12.11
C ALA A 95 10.74 -16.64 11.43
N PRO A 96 10.33 -16.55 10.15
CA PRO A 96 10.13 -15.27 9.50
C PRO A 96 9.03 -14.46 10.22
N PRO A 97 9.13 -13.13 10.26
CA PRO A 97 8.09 -12.29 10.85
C PRO A 97 6.78 -12.38 10.06
N LEU A 98 5.65 -12.21 10.75
CA LEU A 98 4.31 -12.23 10.13
C LEU A 98 4.20 -11.27 8.93
N GLY A 99 4.88 -10.12 9.00
CA GLY A 99 4.88 -9.11 7.94
C GLY A 99 5.41 -9.58 6.60
N ASP A 100 6.21 -10.66 6.55
CA ASP A 100 6.72 -11.24 5.32
C ASP A 100 5.66 -12.08 4.57
N PHE A 101 4.58 -12.47 5.27
CA PHE A 101 3.48 -13.25 4.72
C PHE A 101 2.30 -12.39 4.27
N ILE A 102 2.25 -11.10 4.63
CA ILE A 102 1.17 -10.20 4.26
C ILE A 102 1.42 -9.63 2.85
N PRO A 103 0.52 -9.84 1.87
CA PRO A 103 0.70 -9.33 0.52
C PRO A 103 0.79 -7.80 0.48
N ARG A 104 1.80 -7.28 -0.22
CA ARG A 104 1.91 -5.85 -0.56
C ARG A 104 1.44 -5.61 -1.99
N TRP A 105 0.19 -5.20 -2.13
CA TRP A 105 -0.46 -4.93 -3.42
C TRP A 105 0.07 -3.66 -4.09
N ASP A 106 0.31 -2.62 -3.31
CA ASP A 106 0.91 -1.37 -3.79
C ASP A 106 2.42 -1.41 -3.61
N ARG A 107 3.15 -1.69 -4.70
CA ARG A 107 4.62 -1.74 -4.72
C ARG A 107 5.26 -0.42 -5.11
N THR A 108 4.54 0.70 -4.97
CA THR A 108 5.10 1.96 -5.43
C THR A 108 6.35 2.29 -4.65
N ARG A 109 7.44 2.57 -5.39
CA ARG A 109 8.67 3.07 -4.81
C ARG A 109 8.33 4.31 -4.00
N ILE A 110 8.51 4.21 -2.69
CA ILE A 110 8.53 5.37 -1.81
C ILE A 110 9.57 6.33 -2.43
N ARG A 111 9.13 7.54 -2.78
CA ARG A 111 10.08 8.58 -3.20
C ARG A 111 10.97 8.84 -2.00
N LYS A 112 12.25 8.51 -2.16
CA LYS A 112 13.26 8.77 -1.14
C LYS A 112 13.38 10.27 -0.93
N THR A 113 13.63 10.69 0.31
CA THR A 113 13.92 12.11 0.59
C THR A 113 15.25 12.52 -0.08
N PRO A 114 15.49 13.82 -0.30
CA PRO A 114 16.81 14.29 -0.76
C PRO A 114 17.96 13.75 0.09
N GLU A 115 17.77 13.67 1.41
CA GLU A 115 18.75 13.15 2.37
C GLU A 115 18.99 11.66 2.16
N GLU A 116 17.94 10.86 2.01
CA GLU A 116 18.06 9.42 1.74
C GLU A 116 18.71 9.13 0.38
N LEU A 117 18.45 9.98 -0.63
CA LEU A 117 19.12 9.90 -1.92
C LEU A 117 20.60 10.23 -1.80
N PHE A 118 20.93 11.29 -1.06
CA PHE A 118 22.29 11.70 -0.79
C PHE A 118 23.07 10.61 -0.04
N GLN A 119 22.49 10.03 1.01
CA GLN A 119 23.08 8.92 1.76
C GLN A 119 23.37 7.71 0.86
N LYS A 120 22.45 7.37 -0.05
CA LYS A 120 22.67 6.28 -1.01
C LYS A 120 23.71 6.63 -2.06
N ALA A 121 23.77 7.88 -2.50
CA ALA A 121 24.80 8.36 -3.40
C ALA A 121 26.18 8.31 -2.75
N MET A 122 26.30 8.72 -1.49
CA MET A 122 27.54 8.60 -0.71
C MET A 122 27.95 7.12 -0.55
N ALA A 123 27.03 6.26 -0.13
CA ALA A 123 27.30 4.83 0.03
C ALA A 123 27.78 4.18 -1.29
N ALA A 124 27.17 4.56 -2.43
CA ALA A 124 27.61 4.09 -3.75
C ALA A 124 28.98 4.66 -4.14
N ASN A 125 29.24 5.95 -3.86
CA ASN A 125 30.52 6.60 -4.12
C ASN A 125 31.65 5.91 -3.33
N THR A 126 31.44 5.66 -2.04
CA THR A 126 32.38 4.92 -1.19
C THR A 126 32.61 3.49 -1.69
N ALA A 127 31.55 2.77 -2.07
CA ALA A 127 31.69 1.42 -2.61
C ALA A 127 32.46 1.36 -3.94
N LEU A 128 32.43 2.45 -4.71
CA LEU A 128 33.17 2.61 -5.98
C LEU A 128 34.55 3.25 -5.78
N GLY A 129 34.99 3.47 -4.53
CA GLY A 129 36.32 3.98 -4.19
C GLY A 129 36.50 5.49 -4.39
N GLY A 130 35.43 6.25 -4.58
CA GLY A 130 35.52 7.70 -4.71
C GLY A 130 35.51 8.43 -3.35
N GLN A 131 36.00 9.66 -3.36
CA GLN A 131 36.09 10.53 -2.18
C GLN A 131 35.02 11.63 -2.25
N VAL A 132 34.40 11.95 -1.11
CA VAL A 132 33.43 13.05 -1.00
C VAL A 132 34.17 14.28 -0.46
N ILE A 133 34.29 15.33 -1.27
CA ILE A 133 34.91 16.58 -0.84
C ILE A 133 33.81 17.50 -0.29
N THR A 134 33.62 17.47 1.03
CA THR A 134 32.81 18.48 1.73
C THR A 134 33.66 19.72 1.97
N HIS A 135 33.37 20.82 1.28
CA HIS A 135 33.88 22.14 1.66
C HIS A 135 32.94 22.68 2.75
N ASN A 136 33.51 23.00 3.91
CA ASN A 136 32.81 23.67 5.01
C ASN A 136 32.81 25.18 4.77
#